data_AF-A0A2M8RSW4-F1
#
_entry.id   AF-A0A2M8RSW4-F1
#
_cell.length_a   1.000
_cell.length_b   1.000
_cell.length_c   1.000
_cell.angle_alpha   90.00
_cell.angle_beta   90.00
_cell.angle_gamma   90.00
#
_symmetry.space_group_name_H-M   'P 1'
#
loop_
_entity.id
_entity.type
_entity.pdbx_description
1 polymer ?
#
loop_
_entity_poly.entity_id
_entity_poly.type
_entity_poly.pdbx_seq_one_letter_code
_entity_poly.pdbx_strand_id
1 'polypeptide(L)' 'MARRKTIKIKPFQPKDDRLPTWEQLVKAIKETDLYLGFAKTYIHNGHLQGATQALRSIKRATTTGLKIKE' A
#
# COMPACT_ATOMS: atom_id res chain seq x y z
N MET A 1 33.52 -27.57 -16.89
CA MET A 1 32.07 -27.82 -16.73
C MET A 1 31.49 -26.84 -15.72
N ALA A 2 30.73 -25.83 -16.14
CA ALA A 2 30.06 -24.89 -15.23
C ALA A 2 28.59 -25.28 -15.07
N ARG A 3 28.20 -25.71 -13.85
CA ARG A 3 26.80 -26.04 -13.52
C ARG A 3 25.97 -24.76 -13.49
N ARG A 4 25.14 -24.53 -14.52
CA ARG A 4 24.11 -23.49 -14.50
C ARG A 4 23.10 -23.83 -13.41
N LYS A 5 23.00 -22.99 -12.37
CA LYS A 5 21.94 -23.08 -11.36
C LYS A 5 20.62 -22.65 -12.00
N THR A 6 19.69 -23.57 -12.16
CA THR A 6 18.32 -23.28 -12.58
C THR A 6 17.65 -22.43 -11.50
N ILE A 7 17.45 -21.14 -11.77
CA ILE A 7 16.66 -20.28 -10.91
C ILE A 7 15.20 -20.71 -11.09
N LYS A 8 14.64 -21.40 -10.10
CA LYS A 8 13.21 -21.69 -10.05
C LYS A 8 12.47 -20.38 -9.80
N ILE A 9 12.11 -19.69 -10.88
CA ILE A 9 11.20 -18.55 -10.83
C ILE A 9 9.85 -19.13 -10.40
N LYS A 10 9.38 -18.81 -9.18
CA LYS A 10 8.04 -19.18 -8.76
C LYS A 10 7.05 -18.52 -9.72
N PRO A 11 6.09 -19.27 -10.29
CA PRO A 11 5.06 -18.67 -11.12
C PRO A 11 4.32 -17.61 -10.29
N PHE A 12 4.13 -16.43 -10.88
CA PHE A 12 3.25 -15.41 -10.32
C PHE A 12 1.84 -16.00 -10.33
N GLN A 13 1.40 -16.48 -9.17
CA GLN A 13 -0.01 -16.78 -8.94
C GLN A 13 -0.65 -15.45 -8.55
N PRO A 14 -1.56 -14.88 -9.37
CA PRO A 14 -2.42 -13.81 -8.89
C PRO A 14 -3.17 -14.40 -7.70
N LYS A 15 -2.79 -13.95 -6.49
CA LYS A 15 -3.50 -14.30 -5.27
C LYS A 15 -4.91 -13.79 -5.46
N ASP A 16 -5.88 -14.70 -5.58
CA ASP A 16 -7.31 -14.45 -5.64
C ASP A 16 -7.67 -13.01 -6.02
N ASP A 17 -7.97 -12.78 -7.31
CA ASP A 17 -8.58 -11.54 -7.84
C ASP A 17 -10.00 -11.30 -7.30
N ARG A 18 -10.27 -11.66 -6.03
CA ARG A 18 -11.42 -11.13 -5.34
C ARG A 18 -11.14 -9.65 -5.17
N LEU A 19 -12.00 -8.84 -5.79
CA LEU A 19 -11.94 -7.40 -5.63
C LEU A 19 -12.28 -7.06 -4.17
N PRO A 20 -11.59 -6.09 -3.55
CA PRO A 20 -11.98 -5.60 -2.23
C PRO A 20 -13.44 -5.13 -2.25
N THR A 21 -14.14 -5.29 -1.14
CA THR A 21 -15.56 -4.92 -1.04
C THR A 21 -15.73 -3.40 -1.14
N TRP A 22 -16.94 -2.96 -1.50
CA TRP A 22 -17.29 -1.53 -1.53
C TRP A 22 -16.92 -0.81 -0.22
N GLU A 23 -17.21 -1.42 0.93
CA GLU A 23 -16.90 -0.86 2.24
C GLU A 23 -15.40 -0.72 2.49
N GLN A 24 -14.60 -1.70 2.06
CA GLN A 24 -13.14 -1.63 2.14
C GLN A 24 -12.58 -0.50 1.28
N LEU A 25 -13.11 -0.33 0.07
CA LEU A 25 -12.74 0.76 -0.83
C LEU A 25 -13.11 2.13 -0.25
N VAL A 26 -14.35 2.30 0.23
CA VAL A 26 -14.80 3.55 0.86
C VAL A 26 -13.96 3.89 2.08
N LYS A 27 -13.65 2.90 2.92
CA LYS A 27 -12.79 3.09 4.09
C LYS A 27 -11.37 3.51 3.69
N ALA A 28 -10.76 2.81 2.73
CA ALA A 28 -9.42 3.13 2.27
C ALA A 28 -9.33 4.54 1.64
N ILE A 29 -10.37 4.97 0.92
CA ILE A 29 -10.48 6.33 0.36
C ILE A 29 -10.52 7.37 1.50
N LYS A 30 -11.38 7.17 2.51
CA LYS A 30 -11.47 8.08 3.67
C LYS A 30 -10.16 8.17 4.44
N GLU A 31 -9.51 7.05 4.70
CA GLU A 31 -8.19 7.03 5.37
C GLU A 31 -7.12 7.72 4.52
N THR A 32 -7.14 7.51 3.21
CA THR A 32 -6.19 8.16 2.29
C THR A 32 -6.37 9.67 2.28
N ASP A 33 -7.60 10.17 2.23
CA ASP A 33 -7.90 11.60 2.25
C ASP A 33 -7.42 12.26 3.56
N LEU A 34 -7.67 11.60 4.70
CA LEU A 34 -7.19 12.04 6.01
C LEU A 34 -5.65 12.17 6.04
N TYR A 35 -4.94 11.11 5.64
CA TYR A 35 -3.47 11.12 5.65
C TYR A 35 -2.89 12.08 4.62
N LEU A 36 -3.57 12.31 3.50
CA LEU A 36 -3.17 13.32 2.51
C LEU A 36 -3.29 14.73 3.11
N GLY A 37 -4.37 15.00 3.85
CA GLY A 37 -4.52 16.25 4.63
C GLY A 37 -3.33 16.46 5.56
N PHE A 38 -2.96 15.45 6.35
CA PHE A 38 -1.78 15.53 7.22
C PHE A 38 -0.49 15.74 6.45
N ALA A 39 -0.27 15.03 5.33
CA ALA A 39 0.93 15.21 4.52
C ALA A 39 1.05 16.64 3.99
N LYS A 40 -0.06 17.23 3.52
CA LYS A 40 -0.13 18.63 3.07
C LYS A 40 0.19 19.60 4.21
N THR A 41 -0.41 19.42 5.38
CA THR A 41 -0.14 20.28 6.55
C THR A 41 1.32 20.15 7.00
N TYR A 42 1.86 18.94 7.06
CA TYR A 42 3.25 18.73 7.47
C TYR A 42 4.25 19.34 6.50
N ILE A 43 4.02 19.22 5.17
CA ILE A 43 4.94 19.84 4.20
C ILE A 43 4.87 21.37 4.27
N HIS A 44 3.68 21.96 4.49
CA HIS A 44 3.53 23.40 4.65
C HIS A 44 4.26 23.93 5.89
N ASN A 45 4.30 23.14 6.97
CA ASN A 45 4.96 23.49 8.21
C ASN A 45 6.45 23.06 8.27
N GLY A 46 7.03 22.62 7.16
CA GLY A 46 8.42 22.15 7.10
C GLY A 46 8.70 20.82 7.83
N HIS A 47 7.67 20.10 8.28
CA HIS A 47 7.79 18.85 9.02
C HIS A 47 7.93 17.64 8.06
N LEU A 48 9.10 17.51 7.43
CA LEU A 48 9.39 16.50 6.40
C LEU A 48 9.21 15.04 6.88
N GLN A 49 9.57 14.76 8.14
CA GLN A 49 9.39 13.43 8.72
C GLN A 49 7.91 13.07 8.86
N GLY A 50 7.09 13.99 9.38
CA GLY A 50 5.63 13.83 9.46
C GLY A 50 5.00 13.62 8.09
N ALA A 51 5.39 14.42 7.09
CA ALA A 51 4.91 14.26 5.71
C ALA A 51 5.27 12.87 5.14
N THR A 52 6.51 12.42 5.36
CA THR A 52 6.98 11.10 4.92
C THR A 52 6.20 9.97 5.59
N GLN A 53 5.91 10.08 6.89
CA GLN A 53 5.13 9.07 7.61
C GLN A 53 3.68 9.02 7.12
N ALA A 54 3.05 10.17 6.91
CA ALA A 54 1.68 10.25 6.39
C ALA A 54 1.55 9.58 5.01
N LEU A 55 2.49 9.84 4.09
CA LEU A 55 2.54 9.15 2.79
C LEU A 55 2.75 7.63 2.93
N ARG A 56 3.55 7.20 3.91
CA ARG A 56 3.73 5.77 4.22
C ARG A 56 2.43 5.12 4.71
N SER A 57 1.63 5.85 5.48
CA SER A 57 0.32 5.40 5.95
C SER A 57 -0.68 5.26 4.80
N ILE A 58 -0.70 6.20 3.83
CA ILE A 58 -1.50 6.07 2.60
C ILE A 58 -1.17 4.77 1.86
N LYS A 59 0.12 4.49 1.66
CA LYS A 59 0.57 3.25 1.03
C LYS A 59 0.05 2.02 1.78
N ARG A 60 0.09 2.03 3.13
CA ARG A 60 -0.41 0.91 3.94
C ARG A 60 -1.92 0.74 3.86
N ALA A 61 -2.68 1.84 3.93
CA ALA A 61 -4.14 1.80 3.82
C ALA A 61 -4.58 1.20 2.48
N THR A 62 -3.91 1.58 1.40
CA THR A 62 -4.24 1.11 0.03
C THR A 62 -3.71 -0.28 -0.30
N THR A 63 -2.61 -0.75 0.30
CA THR A 63 -2.01 -2.06 -0.05
C THR A 63 -2.27 -3.18 0.96
N THR A 64 -2.41 -2.84 2.25
CA THR A 64 -2.71 -3.83 3.31
C THR A 64 -4.17 -3.74 3.71
N GLY A 65 -4.76 -2.55 3.75
CA GLY A 65 -6.19 -2.38 4.08
C GLY A 65 -7.14 -2.96 3.04
N LEU A 66 -6.70 -3.04 1.78
CA LEU A 66 -7.45 -3.66 0.68
C LEU A 66 -7.13 -5.14 0.47
N LYS A 67 -6.24 -5.74 1.26
CA LYS A 67 -6.02 -7.19 1.19
C LYS A 67 -7.21 -7.91 1.81
N ILE A 68 -7.79 -8.79 1.03
CA ILE A 68 -8.80 -9.72 1.51
C ILE A 68 -8.07 -10.70 2.44
N LYS A 69 -8.52 -10.75 3.70
CA LYS A 69 -8.10 -11.81 4.62
C LYS A 69 -8.92 -13.05 4.25
N GLU A 70 -8.21 -14.12 3.91
CA GLU A 70 -8.77 -15.47 3.79
C GLU A 70 -9.45 -15.93 5.08
#